data_AF-A0A9Q8PAR1-F1
#
_entry.id   AF-A0A9Q8PAR1-F1
#
_cell.length_a   1.000
_cell.length_b   1.000
_cell.length_c   1.000
_cell.angle_alpha   90.00
_cell.angle_beta   90.00
_cell.angle_gamma   90.00
#
_symmetry.space_group_name_H-M   'P 1'
#
loop_
_entity.id
_entity.type
_entity.pdbx_description
1 polymer ?
#
loop_
_entity_poly.entity_id
_entity_poly.type
_entity_poly.pdbx_seq_one_letter_code
_entity_poly.pdbx_strand_id
1 'polypeptide(L)'
;MCDGLASKPNPVNLTGAADFDRPVFNYGELRKKGGTLASDPNVTSVTVVGASKIGYDAVYMFAGHGKKVDWVICKSGGGAVWKSPPWIKMGPWTVMLEHIFSPCIWGDFDGFGWIRAFLARTRVGRWLTDSLWEKIRVDTVDGNGYRKGQSLKHLEPWESRHLELQHRRARPPPFRPGHDPSQRHFPIARRQDAVVQITGWQLTPTITWKSDGIDASIGIPSTNYSLENHKFWNDLDQKADSHILHQFPRLKTPPTKKLLFTQPITPMRLYRGVAPPGLTASGDRSLCFLKMVHCTSNLVLAETQALWAFAYLNDKLDIEEQNVHWDTALTSRFGKWRYPWGFSQWYPEFVYDAVPYADMLLTDFGVRRWREVFEGYSVRDLWGICGEWVERQGEGGVSRL
;
A
#
# COMPACT_ATOMS: atom_id res chain seq x y z
N MET A 1 -5.00 7.88 -17.68
CA MET A 1 -4.29 8.77 -16.73
C MET A 1 -3.20 7.99 -16.03
N CYS A 2 -1.98 8.53 -15.97
CA CYS A 2 -0.78 7.85 -15.41
C CYS A 2 0.11 8.83 -14.61
N ASP A 3 -0.47 9.82 -13.92
CA ASP A 3 0.26 10.89 -13.21
C ASP A 3 0.93 10.42 -11.89
N GLY A 4 0.58 9.20 -11.44
CA GLY A 4 1.17 8.56 -10.28
C GLY A 4 0.74 9.18 -8.94
N LEU A 5 1.16 8.54 -7.85
CA LEU A 5 0.72 8.88 -6.48
C LEU A 5 1.73 9.70 -5.67
N ALA A 6 2.97 9.81 -6.15
CA ALA A 6 4.11 10.35 -5.40
C ALA A 6 4.69 11.60 -6.08
N SER A 7 3.81 12.52 -6.48
CA SER A 7 4.19 13.71 -7.25
C SER A 7 4.25 14.97 -6.37
N LYS A 8 3.38 15.10 -5.37
CA LYS A 8 3.32 16.27 -4.47
C LYS A 8 3.72 15.88 -3.03
N PRO A 9 4.89 16.30 -2.54
CA PRO A 9 5.34 15.92 -1.19
C PRO A 9 4.44 16.56 -0.13
N ASN A 10 4.34 15.91 1.03
CA ASN A 10 3.69 16.53 2.18
C ASN A 10 4.46 17.81 2.58
N PRO A 11 3.76 18.90 2.95
CA PRO A 11 4.39 20.15 3.33
C PRO A 11 5.32 19.97 4.53
N VAL A 12 6.33 20.83 4.63
CA VAL A 12 7.21 20.91 5.79
C VAL A 12 6.46 21.58 6.93
N ASN A 13 5.96 20.77 7.86
CA ASN A 13 5.25 21.22 9.05
C ASN A 13 6.07 20.78 10.26
N LEU A 14 7.16 21.49 10.55
CA LEU A 14 7.95 21.32 11.77
C LEU A 14 7.82 22.57 12.62
N THR A 15 7.57 22.40 13.92
CA THR A 15 7.47 23.52 14.86
C THR A 15 8.84 24.18 14.98
N GLY A 16 8.89 25.51 14.80
CA GLY A 16 10.13 26.27 14.81
C GLY A 16 10.94 26.17 13.52
N ALA A 17 10.37 25.62 12.43
CA ALA A 17 11.01 25.66 11.11
C ALA A 17 11.23 27.09 10.61
N ALA A 18 10.31 28.00 10.90
CA ALA A 18 10.44 29.43 10.56
C ALA A 18 11.61 30.10 11.31
N ASP A 19 11.93 29.62 12.51
CA ASP A 19 13.01 30.12 13.36
C ASP A 19 14.32 29.31 13.19
N PHE A 20 14.37 28.41 12.21
CA PHE A 20 15.53 27.57 11.94
C PHE A 20 16.28 28.12 10.72
N ASP A 21 17.33 28.89 10.97
CA ASP A 21 18.12 29.60 9.94
C ASP A 21 19.01 28.69 9.06
N ARG A 22 18.73 27.39 9.05
CA ARG A 22 19.53 26.35 8.38
C ARG A 22 18.66 25.55 7.41
N PRO A 23 19.24 24.84 6.44
CA PRO A 23 18.46 24.17 5.41
C PRO A 23 17.49 23.11 5.96
N VAL A 24 16.23 23.20 5.54
CA VAL A 24 15.22 22.16 5.75
C VAL A 24 14.78 21.64 4.39
N PHE A 25 15.05 20.36 4.14
CA PHE A 25 14.74 19.70 2.88
C PHE A 25 13.51 18.81 3.01
N ASN A 26 12.63 18.86 2.00
CA ASN A 26 11.67 17.79 1.79
C ASN A 26 12.26 16.69 0.87
N TYR A 27 11.45 15.69 0.54
CA TYR A 27 11.83 14.61 -0.36
C TYR A 27 12.41 15.10 -1.71
N GLY A 28 11.74 16.04 -2.38
CA GLY A 28 12.13 16.49 -3.71
C GLY A 28 13.48 17.20 -3.72
N GLU A 29 13.77 17.91 -2.63
CA GLU A 29 15.07 18.57 -2.44
C GLU A 29 16.17 17.59 -2.03
N LEU A 30 15.86 16.57 -1.22
CA LEU A 30 16.81 15.51 -0.89
C LEU A 30 17.35 14.84 -2.16
N ARG A 31 16.48 14.59 -3.15
CA ARG A 31 16.90 14.05 -4.47
C ARG A 31 17.92 14.95 -5.17
N LYS A 32 17.75 16.27 -5.09
CA LYS A 32 18.58 17.24 -5.84
C LYS A 32 19.86 17.64 -5.10
N LYS A 33 19.77 17.77 -3.77
CA LYS A 33 20.80 18.41 -2.92
C LYS A 33 21.42 17.44 -1.91
N GLY A 34 20.85 16.25 -1.73
CA GLY A 34 21.23 15.31 -0.68
C GLY A 34 22.69 14.88 -0.75
N GLY A 35 23.17 14.53 -1.95
CA GLY A 35 24.58 14.16 -2.16
C GLY A 35 25.54 15.31 -1.84
N THR A 36 25.26 16.51 -2.34
CA THR A 36 26.07 17.72 -2.05
C THR A 36 26.12 18.02 -0.56
N LEU A 37 24.98 17.97 0.14
CA LEU A 37 24.92 18.17 1.59
C LEU A 37 25.70 17.08 2.34
N ALA A 38 25.63 15.83 1.89
CA ALA A 38 26.36 14.73 2.49
C ALA A 38 27.88 14.88 2.32
N SER A 39 28.35 15.47 1.21
CA SER A 39 29.78 15.68 0.97
C SER A 39 30.33 16.99 1.55
N ASP A 40 29.48 17.95 1.93
CA ASP A 40 29.92 19.26 2.45
C ASP A 40 30.66 19.12 3.79
N PRO A 41 31.95 19.54 3.90
CA PRO A 41 32.71 19.44 5.14
C PRO A 41 32.17 20.32 6.28
N ASN A 42 31.42 21.38 5.97
CA ASN A 42 30.83 22.28 6.98
C ASN A 42 29.59 21.69 7.65
N VAL A 43 28.98 20.68 7.02
CA VAL A 43 27.86 19.94 7.60
C VAL A 43 28.45 18.82 8.45
N THR A 44 28.19 18.84 9.75
CA THR A 44 28.67 17.81 10.68
C THR A 44 27.51 16.98 11.24
N SER A 45 26.31 17.55 11.25
CA SER A 45 25.12 16.94 11.85
C SER A 45 23.85 17.17 11.02
N VAL A 46 23.03 16.13 10.86
CA VAL A 46 21.78 16.18 10.11
C VAL A 46 20.67 15.50 10.91
N THR A 47 19.49 16.11 10.98
CA THR A 47 18.29 15.44 11.48
C THR A 47 17.50 14.85 10.33
N VAL A 48 17.16 13.56 10.40
CA VAL A 48 16.26 12.91 9.44
C VAL A 48 14.95 12.61 10.14
N VAL A 49 13.84 13.13 9.61
CA VAL A 49 12.49 12.90 10.14
C VAL A 49 11.77 11.88 9.26
N GLY A 50 11.36 10.76 9.85
CA GLY A 50 10.64 9.68 9.18
C GLY A 50 11.53 8.48 8.87
N ALA A 51 10.95 7.28 9.01
CA ALA A 51 11.65 6.00 8.83
C ALA A 51 10.95 5.12 7.78
N SER A 52 10.59 5.73 6.65
CA SER A 52 10.18 5.02 5.43
C SER A 52 11.40 4.46 4.70
N LYS A 53 11.21 3.77 3.55
CA LYS A 53 12.31 3.26 2.72
C LYS A 53 13.36 4.34 2.42
N ILE A 54 12.91 5.54 2.08
CA ILE A 54 13.77 6.69 1.78
C ILE A 54 14.43 7.24 3.05
N GLY A 55 13.77 7.13 4.20
CA GLY A 55 14.35 7.47 5.51
C GLY A 55 15.61 6.66 5.79
N TYR A 56 15.57 5.36 5.54
CA TYR A 56 16.75 4.50 5.62
C TYR A 56 17.85 4.96 4.65
N ASP A 57 17.50 5.24 3.38
CA ASP A 57 18.49 5.66 2.37
C ASP A 57 19.14 7.00 2.74
N ALA A 58 18.37 7.96 3.26
CA ALA A 58 18.88 9.25 3.72
C ALA A 58 19.83 9.08 4.90
N VAL A 59 19.44 8.31 5.92
CA VAL A 59 20.28 8.04 7.09
C VAL A 59 21.57 7.34 6.67
N TYR A 60 21.48 6.33 5.79
CA TYR A 60 22.64 5.63 5.26
C TYR A 60 23.57 6.58 4.48
N MET A 61 23.01 7.41 3.59
CA MET A 61 23.78 8.39 2.81
C MET A 61 24.56 9.35 3.71
N PHE A 62 23.92 9.97 4.71
CA PHE A 62 24.60 10.92 5.60
C PHE A 62 25.59 10.24 6.56
N ALA A 63 25.18 9.13 7.19
CA ALA A 63 26.07 8.40 8.10
C ALA A 63 27.30 7.82 7.37
N GLY A 64 27.12 7.34 6.13
CA GLY A 64 28.21 6.85 5.27
C GLY A 64 29.23 7.92 4.90
N HIS A 65 28.83 9.20 4.92
CA HIS A 65 29.74 10.34 4.76
C HIS A 65 30.29 10.89 6.09
N GLY A 66 30.17 10.11 7.17
CA GLY A 66 30.70 10.48 8.50
C GLY A 66 29.89 11.55 9.22
N LYS A 67 28.68 11.88 8.76
CA LYS A 67 27.81 12.86 9.42
C LYS A 67 27.15 12.24 10.65
N LYS A 68 26.98 13.03 11.72
CA LYS A 68 26.14 12.62 12.85
C LYS A 68 24.67 12.73 12.45
N VAL A 69 23.94 11.62 12.50
CA VAL A 69 22.52 11.59 12.11
C VAL A 69 21.62 11.42 13.32
N ASP A 70 20.78 12.42 13.57
CA ASP A 70 19.70 12.33 14.56
C ASP A 70 18.43 11.85 13.83
N TRP A 71 18.05 10.59 14.04
CA TRP A 71 16.90 9.97 13.37
C TRP A 71 15.63 10.08 14.21
N VAL A 72 14.67 10.85 13.74
CA VAL A 72 13.41 11.14 14.43
C VAL A 72 12.27 10.32 13.83
N ILE A 73 11.62 9.51 14.68
CA ILE A 73 10.49 8.65 14.31
C ILE A 73 9.28 9.07 15.15
N CYS A 74 8.14 9.24 14.49
CA CYS A 74 6.92 9.69 15.12
C CYS A 74 6.34 8.61 16.05
N LYS A 75 6.06 8.97 17.31
CA LYS A 75 5.42 8.06 18.28
C LYS A 75 3.95 7.75 17.98
N SER A 76 3.25 8.62 17.27
CA SER A 76 1.85 8.41 16.89
C SER A 76 1.68 7.66 15.55
N GLY A 77 2.77 7.38 14.84
CA GLY A 77 2.78 6.64 13.58
C GLY A 77 3.13 5.15 13.77
N GLY A 78 3.24 4.41 12.65
CA GLY A 78 3.53 2.97 12.63
C GLY A 78 4.96 2.55 13.01
N GLY A 79 5.80 3.51 13.42
CA GLY A 79 7.23 3.29 13.63
C GLY A 79 8.02 3.29 12.32
N ALA A 80 9.18 2.63 12.33
CA ALA A 80 9.96 2.40 11.12
C ALA A 80 9.31 1.35 10.22
N VAL A 81 9.55 1.43 8.90
CA VAL A 81 9.06 0.41 7.97
C VAL A 81 9.81 -0.91 8.16
N TRP A 82 9.10 -2.03 8.04
CA TRP A 82 9.71 -3.36 8.03
C TRP A 82 10.72 -3.51 6.88
N LYS A 83 11.90 -4.06 7.18
CA LYS A 83 12.95 -4.40 6.21
C LYS A 83 13.12 -5.91 6.20
N SER A 84 12.33 -6.62 5.40
CA SER A 84 12.39 -8.09 5.33
C SER A 84 13.12 -8.51 4.05
N PRO A 85 13.90 -9.61 4.06
CA PRO A 85 14.31 -10.25 2.81
C PRO A 85 13.07 -10.70 2.02
N PRO A 86 13.13 -10.70 0.67
CA PRO A 86 12.00 -11.16 -0.15
C PRO A 86 11.72 -12.67 -0.02
N TRP A 87 12.71 -13.42 0.46
CA TRP A 87 12.67 -14.88 0.58
C TRP A 87 12.77 -15.32 2.04
N ILE A 88 11.93 -16.27 2.44
CA ILE A 88 11.89 -16.83 3.79
C ILE A 88 12.39 -18.27 3.73
N LYS A 89 13.38 -18.59 4.57
CA LYS A 89 13.85 -19.96 4.74
C LYS A 89 12.96 -20.71 5.72
N MET A 90 12.37 -21.81 5.27
CA MET A 90 11.55 -22.73 6.05
C MET A 90 12.17 -24.14 6.01
N GLY A 91 13.14 -24.39 6.88
CA GLY A 91 13.90 -25.64 6.86
C GLY A 91 14.65 -25.79 5.53
N PRO A 92 14.43 -26.87 4.75
CA PRO A 92 15.05 -27.03 3.43
C PRO A 92 14.39 -26.20 2.33
N TRP A 93 13.23 -25.59 2.58
CA TRP A 93 12.46 -24.85 1.58
C TRP A 93 12.74 -23.35 1.66
N THR A 94 12.67 -22.66 0.52
CA THR A 94 12.64 -21.20 0.46
C THR A 94 11.35 -20.78 -0.22
N VAL A 95 10.57 -19.93 0.44
CA VAL A 95 9.28 -19.47 -0.07
C VAL A 95 9.33 -17.95 -0.21
N MET A 96 8.84 -17.42 -1.32
CA MET A 96 8.70 -15.96 -1.48
C MET A 96 7.61 -15.44 -0.54
N LEU A 97 7.86 -14.28 0.06
CA LEU A 97 6.98 -13.67 1.04
C LEU A 97 5.55 -13.36 0.52
N GLU A 98 5.35 -13.25 -0.80
CA GLU A 98 4.09 -12.80 -1.43
C GLU A 98 3.06 -13.91 -1.75
N HIS A 99 3.24 -15.17 -1.31
CA HIS A 99 2.39 -16.30 -1.77
C HIS A 99 1.21 -16.68 -0.83
N ILE A 100 0.68 -17.90 -1.04
CA ILE A 100 -0.63 -18.47 -0.64
C ILE A 100 -1.07 -18.25 0.83
N PHE A 101 -0.14 -17.88 1.72
CA PHE A 101 -0.39 -17.64 3.15
C PHE A 101 -0.89 -16.23 3.50
N SER A 102 -1.00 -15.31 2.54
CA SER A 102 -1.68 -14.02 2.74
C SER A 102 -3.18 -14.14 2.49
N PRO A 103 -4.06 -13.59 3.35
CA PRO A 103 -5.45 -13.33 2.97
C PRO A 103 -5.49 -12.49 1.69
N CYS A 104 -6.30 -12.87 0.71
CA CYS A 104 -6.43 -12.18 -0.58
C CYS A 104 -7.82 -12.44 -1.17
N ILE A 105 -8.59 -11.39 -1.46
CA ILE A 105 -9.93 -11.50 -2.08
C ILE A 105 -9.88 -12.01 -3.52
N TRP A 106 -8.74 -11.89 -4.19
CA TRP A 106 -8.51 -12.41 -5.54
C TRP A 106 -7.95 -13.84 -5.56
N GLY A 107 -7.93 -14.50 -4.40
CA GLY A 107 -7.34 -15.84 -4.25
C GLY A 107 -8.03 -16.95 -5.04
N ASP A 108 -9.18 -16.69 -5.66
CA ASP A 108 -9.84 -17.64 -6.56
C ASP A 108 -9.28 -17.55 -8.00
N PHE A 109 -8.59 -16.45 -8.34
CA PHE A 109 -8.02 -16.23 -9.67
C PHE A 109 -6.65 -16.89 -9.85
N ASP A 110 -5.86 -17.06 -8.78
CA ASP A 110 -4.53 -17.70 -8.82
C ASP A 110 -4.57 -19.24 -8.81
N GLY A 111 -5.77 -19.83 -8.74
CA GLY A 111 -5.96 -21.29 -8.74
C GLY A 111 -5.75 -21.97 -7.38
N PHE A 112 -5.47 -21.21 -6.31
CA PHE A 112 -5.26 -21.73 -4.95
C PHE A 112 -6.44 -21.50 -4.00
N GLY A 113 -7.63 -21.19 -4.52
CA GLY A 113 -8.83 -20.86 -3.74
C GLY A 113 -9.15 -21.85 -2.62
N TRP A 114 -9.06 -23.16 -2.87
CA TRP A 114 -9.32 -24.19 -1.85
C TRP A 114 -8.23 -24.21 -0.74
N ILE A 115 -6.97 -23.98 -1.09
CA ILE A 115 -5.86 -23.89 -0.12
C ILE A 115 -6.04 -22.64 0.74
N ARG A 116 -6.34 -21.50 0.12
CA ARG A 116 -6.62 -20.23 0.82
C ARG A 116 -7.84 -20.34 1.72
N ALA A 117 -8.89 -21.03 1.27
CA ALA A 117 -10.07 -21.33 2.07
C ALA A 117 -9.72 -22.20 3.29
N PHE A 118 -8.90 -23.25 3.11
CA PHE A 118 -8.40 -24.06 4.21
C PHE A 118 -7.59 -23.21 5.22
N LEU A 119 -6.64 -22.42 4.75
CA LEU A 119 -5.77 -21.55 5.56
C LEU A 119 -6.57 -20.48 6.31
N ALA A 120 -7.58 -19.87 5.70
CA ALA A 120 -8.36 -18.80 6.31
C ALA A 120 -9.48 -19.32 7.24
N ARG A 121 -10.19 -20.38 6.84
CA ARG A 121 -11.45 -20.79 7.49
C ARG A 121 -11.25 -21.86 8.56
N THR A 122 -10.24 -22.71 8.48
CA THR A 122 -9.99 -23.75 9.49
C THR A 122 -9.14 -23.24 10.67
N ARG A 123 -9.28 -23.88 11.85
CA ARG A 123 -8.44 -23.56 13.02
C ARG A 123 -6.97 -23.91 12.77
N VAL A 124 -6.72 -25.07 12.16
CA VAL A 124 -5.36 -25.55 11.83
C VAL A 124 -4.70 -24.65 10.80
N GLY A 125 -5.40 -24.30 9.72
CA GLY A 125 -4.90 -23.40 8.69
C GLY A 125 -4.54 -22.01 9.22
N ARG A 126 -5.37 -21.45 10.12
CA ARG A 126 -5.06 -20.18 10.76
C ARG A 126 -3.84 -20.27 11.67
N TRP A 127 -3.73 -21.35 12.45
CA TRP A 127 -2.55 -21.59 13.27
C TRP A 127 -1.27 -21.69 12.41
N LEU A 128 -1.29 -22.41 11.29
CA LEU A 128 -0.16 -22.48 10.35
C LEU A 128 0.22 -21.09 9.81
N THR A 129 -0.79 -20.33 9.39
CA THR A 129 -0.60 -18.96 8.89
C THR A 129 0.00 -18.07 9.97
N ASP A 130 -0.53 -18.12 11.19
CA ASP A 130 -0.02 -17.39 12.36
C ASP A 130 1.44 -17.73 12.65
N SER A 131 1.78 -19.03 12.69
CA SER A 131 3.15 -19.49 12.92
C SER A 131 4.12 -19.04 11.83
N LEU A 132 3.70 -19.04 10.56
CA LEU A 132 4.53 -18.54 9.47
C LEU A 132 4.82 -17.05 9.62
N TRP A 133 3.78 -16.24 9.81
CA TRP A 133 3.96 -14.79 9.98
C TRP A 133 4.79 -14.44 11.22
N GLU A 134 4.66 -15.22 12.29
CA GLU A 134 5.47 -15.07 13.49
C GLU A 134 6.94 -15.41 13.22
N LYS A 135 7.22 -16.47 12.46
CA LYS A 135 8.58 -16.78 12.02
C LYS A 135 9.18 -15.67 11.17
N ILE A 136 8.43 -15.13 10.20
CA ILE A 136 8.87 -14.02 9.36
C ILE A 136 9.25 -12.81 10.21
N ARG A 137 8.42 -12.50 11.22
CA ARG A 137 8.68 -11.44 12.18
C ARG A 137 10.02 -11.67 12.89
N VAL A 138 10.21 -12.84 13.51
CA VAL A 138 11.42 -13.16 14.27
C VAL A 138 12.65 -13.08 13.39
N ASP A 139 12.64 -13.75 12.23
CA ASP A 139 13.75 -13.74 11.27
C ASP A 139 14.08 -12.30 10.80
N THR A 140 13.05 -11.47 10.60
CA THR A 140 13.23 -10.06 10.22
C THR A 140 13.80 -9.23 11.36
N VAL A 141 13.35 -9.42 12.60
CA VAL A 141 13.88 -8.69 13.77
C VAL A 141 15.34 -9.05 14.02
N ASP A 142 15.66 -10.35 13.98
CA ASP A 142 16.99 -10.87 14.25
C ASP A 142 17.96 -10.52 13.10
N GLY A 143 17.52 -10.67 11.86
CA GLY A 143 18.30 -10.34 10.66
C GLY A 143 18.68 -8.86 10.58
N ASN A 144 17.78 -7.96 10.98
CA ASN A 144 18.09 -6.52 11.06
C ASN A 144 18.83 -6.13 12.34
N GLY A 145 18.90 -7.02 13.33
CA GLY A 145 19.59 -6.77 14.59
C GLY A 145 19.01 -5.61 15.41
N TYR A 146 17.69 -5.36 15.33
CA TYR A 146 17.04 -4.24 16.03
C TYR A 146 17.30 -4.27 17.55
N ARG A 147 17.51 -5.46 18.12
CA ARG A 147 17.72 -5.68 19.56
C ARG A 147 19.19 -5.73 19.98
N LYS A 148 20.14 -5.49 19.06
CA LYS A 148 21.59 -5.51 19.36
C LYS A 148 22.06 -4.29 20.16
N GLY A 149 21.27 -3.22 20.21
CA GLY A 149 21.63 -1.98 20.92
C GLY A 149 20.42 -1.15 21.33
N GLN A 150 20.60 -0.35 22.38
CA GLN A 150 19.53 0.46 22.98
C GLN A 150 18.97 1.52 22.02
N SER A 151 19.77 2.03 21.08
CA SER A 151 19.33 2.99 20.06
C SER A 151 18.55 2.32 18.92
N LEU A 152 18.93 1.11 18.53
CA LEU A 152 18.35 0.37 17.41
C LEU A 152 16.96 -0.20 17.71
N LYS A 153 16.63 -0.43 19.00
CA LYS A 153 15.32 -0.95 19.40
C LYS A 153 14.15 -0.07 18.95
N HIS A 154 14.41 1.22 18.74
CA HIS A 154 13.41 2.17 18.28
C HIS A 154 13.07 2.01 16.80
N LEU A 155 13.87 1.25 16.06
CA LEU A 155 13.63 0.85 14.67
C LEU A 155 12.81 -0.44 14.56
N GLU A 156 12.64 -1.20 15.65
CA GLU A 156 11.73 -2.34 15.65
C GLU A 156 10.30 -1.81 15.48
N PRO A 157 9.57 -2.20 14.42
CA PRO A 157 8.23 -1.66 14.18
C PRO A 157 7.27 -2.10 15.30
N TRP A 158 6.40 -1.19 15.71
CA TRP A 158 5.72 -1.27 17.01
C TRP A 158 4.65 -2.34 17.10
N GLU A 159 4.07 -2.73 15.97
CA GLU A 159 3.03 -3.75 15.91
C GLU A 159 3.29 -4.72 14.77
N SER A 160 3.59 -5.94 15.18
CA SER A 160 3.41 -7.16 14.40
C SER A 160 2.63 -8.11 15.28
N ARG A 161 1.32 -7.85 15.41
CA ARG A 161 0.40 -8.80 16.01
C ARG A 161 -0.13 -9.72 14.92
N HIS A 162 0.56 -10.85 14.77
CA HIS A 162 -0.13 -12.09 14.47
C HIS A 162 -0.32 -12.97 15.71
N LEU A 163 0.31 -12.65 16.86
CA LEU A 163 -0.15 -13.04 18.20
C LEU A 163 0.41 -12.07 19.25
N GLU A 164 -0.45 -11.43 20.05
CA GLU A 164 -0.09 -11.04 21.42
C GLU A 164 -0.81 -12.00 22.37
N LEU A 165 -0.15 -13.14 22.63
CA LEU A 165 -0.19 -13.72 23.96
C LEU A 165 0.92 -13.04 24.74
N GLN A 166 0.59 -11.97 25.47
CA GLN A 166 1.12 -11.69 26.80
C GLN A 166 0.51 -10.41 27.38
N HIS A 167 -0.18 -10.58 28.50
CA HIS A 167 -0.66 -9.54 29.38
C HIS A 167 0.46 -8.54 29.74
N ARG A 168 0.38 -7.30 29.24
CA ARG A 168 0.91 -6.14 29.97
C ARG A 168 -0.07 -4.98 29.89
N ARG A 169 -0.80 -4.78 31.00
CA ARG A 169 -1.56 -3.56 31.27
C ARG A 169 -0.57 -2.40 31.38
N ALA A 170 -0.43 -1.61 30.32
CA ALA A 170 0.07 -0.24 30.43
C ALA A 170 -1.08 0.69 30.10
N ARG A 171 -1.45 1.58 31.05
CA ARG A 171 -2.49 2.59 30.82
C ARG A 171 -1.98 3.57 29.75
N PRO A 172 -2.78 3.92 28.73
CA PRO A 172 -2.43 5.03 27.86
C PRO A 172 -2.41 6.34 28.67
N PRO A 173 -1.48 7.28 28.37
CA PRO A 173 -1.50 8.60 28.99
C PRO A 173 -2.78 9.36 28.60
N PRO A 174 -3.26 10.29 29.44
CA PRO A 174 -4.48 11.03 29.19
C PRO A 174 -4.36 11.88 27.92
N PHE A 175 -5.40 11.82 27.08
CA PHE A 175 -5.59 12.65 25.91
C PHE A 175 -5.80 14.12 26.33
N ARG A 176 -5.03 15.05 25.77
CA ARG A 176 -5.26 16.50 25.91
C ARG A 176 -6.12 16.99 24.74
N PRO A 177 -7.32 17.54 24.98
CA PRO A 177 -8.12 18.15 23.90
C PRO A 177 -7.46 19.45 23.43
N GLY A 178 -7.47 19.69 22.11
CA GLY A 178 -7.02 20.97 21.51
C GLY A 178 -5.93 20.87 20.44
N HIS A 179 -5.37 19.68 20.17
CA HIS A 179 -4.42 19.49 19.07
C HIS A 179 -5.14 19.08 17.78
N ASP A 180 -4.91 19.82 16.70
CA ASP A 180 -5.18 19.35 15.35
C ASP A 180 -4.25 18.16 15.03
N PRO A 181 -4.77 16.93 14.83
CA PRO A 181 -3.96 15.75 14.56
C PRO A 181 -3.19 15.82 13.22
N SER A 182 -3.56 16.75 12.33
CA SER A 182 -2.90 16.97 11.05
C SER A 182 -1.58 17.76 11.16
N GLN A 183 -1.40 18.48 12.28
CA GLN A 183 -0.20 19.25 12.54
C GLN A 183 0.79 18.40 13.35
N ARG A 184 1.89 18.00 12.69
CA ARG A 184 2.93 17.22 13.36
C ARG A 184 3.88 18.16 14.10
N HIS A 185 3.71 18.26 15.41
CA HIS A 185 4.57 19.13 16.22
C HIS A 185 5.88 18.41 16.58
N PHE A 186 6.96 18.77 15.89
CA PHE A 186 8.32 18.34 16.22
C PHE A 186 9.18 19.56 16.52
N PRO A 187 9.79 19.65 17.72
CA PRO A 187 10.76 20.71 17.99
C PRO A 187 12.07 20.40 17.24
N ILE A 188 12.51 21.30 16.36
CA ILE A 188 13.82 21.21 15.72
C ILE A 188 14.89 21.56 16.75
N ALA A 189 15.88 20.68 16.94
CA ALA A 189 17.05 21.02 17.74
C ALA A 189 17.90 22.04 16.98
N ARG A 190 18.07 23.26 17.53
CA ARG A 190 18.85 24.36 16.91
C ARG A 190 20.34 24.04 16.62
N ARG A 191 20.84 22.90 17.09
CA ARG A 191 22.25 22.49 16.96
C ARG A 191 22.58 21.83 15.62
N GLN A 192 21.57 21.48 14.81
CA GLN A 192 21.76 20.61 13.64
C GLN A 192 21.98 21.42 12.38
N ASP A 193 22.91 20.99 11.52
CA ASP A 193 23.33 21.78 10.35
C ASP A 193 22.30 21.72 9.20
N ALA A 194 21.46 20.69 9.19
CA ALA A 194 20.31 20.58 8.31
C ALA A 194 19.22 19.64 8.87
N VAL A 195 18.01 19.77 8.32
CA VAL A 195 16.89 18.86 8.57
C VAL A 195 16.39 18.28 7.26
N VAL A 196 16.16 16.98 7.21
CA VAL A 196 15.58 16.26 6.07
C VAL A 196 14.25 15.64 6.50
N GLN A 197 13.16 16.15 5.93
CA GLN A 197 11.81 15.72 6.23
C GLN A 197 11.29 14.71 5.20
N ILE A 198 11.07 13.46 5.65
CA ILE A 198 10.58 12.33 4.85
C ILE A 198 9.23 11.89 5.42
N THR A 199 8.23 12.74 5.26
CA THR A 199 6.88 12.59 5.87
C THR A 199 5.82 12.06 4.90
N GLY A 200 6.23 11.63 3.71
CA GLY A 200 5.37 11.03 2.68
C GLY A 200 4.86 12.03 1.64
N TRP A 201 3.84 11.61 0.91
CA TRP A 201 3.25 12.33 -0.22
C TRP A 201 1.78 12.61 0.02
N GLN A 202 1.26 13.62 -0.66
CA GLN A 202 -0.18 13.78 -0.85
C GLN A 202 -0.60 12.75 -1.90
N LEU A 203 -1.32 11.71 -1.47
CA LEU A 203 -1.65 10.57 -2.32
C LEU A 203 -2.77 10.86 -3.34
N THR A 204 -3.21 12.11 -3.49
CA THR A 204 -4.21 12.54 -4.47
C THR A 204 -3.58 12.79 -5.84
N PRO A 205 -4.24 12.36 -6.94
CA PRO A 205 -3.85 12.78 -8.28
C PRO A 205 -3.68 14.30 -8.36
N THR A 206 -2.71 14.75 -9.15
CA THR A 206 -2.41 16.19 -9.31
C THR A 206 -3.17 16.81 -10.49
N ILE A 207 -4.09 16.05 -11.07
CA ILE A 207 -4.91 16.42 -12.21
C ILE A 207 -5.99 17.40 -11.75
N THR A 208 -6.22 18.43 -12.56
CA THR A 208 -7.36 19.33 -12.43
C THR A 208 -8.37 19.02 -13.54
N TRP A 209 -9.65 18.92 -13.17
CA TRP A 209 -10.73 18.61 -14.09
C TRP A 209 -11.37 19.91 -14.58
N LYS A 210 -11.93 19.90 -15.81
CA LYS A 210 -12.70 21.06 -16.30
C LYS A 210 -13.98 21.29 -15.48
N SER A 211 -14.58 20.20 -15.00
CA SER A 211 -15.72 20.24 -14.09
C SER A 211 -15.21 20.07 -12.68
N ASP A 212 -15.23 21.14 -11.89
CA ASP A 212 -14.75 21.09 -10.51
C ASP A 212 -15.57 20.11 -9.66
N GLY A 213 -14.89 19.37 -8.78
CA GLY A 213 -15.53 18.51 -7.78
C GLY A 213 -16.03 17.15 -8.26
N ILE A 214 -15.70 16.73 -9.49
CA ILE A 214 -16.12 15.41 -10.00
C ILE A 214 -15.34 14.24 -9.41
N ASP A 215 -14.24 14.48 -8.70
CA ASP A 215 -13.31 13.46 -8.22
C ASP A 215 -14.00 12.26 -7.56
N ALA A 216 -14.90 12.50 -6.60
CA ALA A 216 -15.62 11.43 -5.93
C ALA A 216 -16.53 10.60 -6.87
N SER A 217 -17.08 11.23 -7.92
CA SER A 217 -17.95 10.56 -8.89
C SER A 217 -17.18 9.65 -9.84
N ILE A 218 -15.94 10.02 -10.17
CA ILE A 218 -15.04 9.23 -11.01
C ILE A 218 -14.12 8.30 -10.19
N GLY A 219 -14.36 8.19 -8.89
CA GLY A 219 -13.66 7.25 -8.02
C GLY A 219 -12.37 7.75 -7.39
N ILE A 220 -12.02 9.04 -7.54
CA ILE A 220 -10.85 9.66 -6.93
C ILE A 220 -11.19 10.18 -5.51
N PRO A 221 -10.31 9.98 -4.51
CA PRO A 221 -10.53 10.46 -3.15
C PRO A 221 -10.77 11.97 -3.10
N SER A 222 -11.83 12.38 -2.42
CA SER A 222 -12.22 13.78 -2.33
C SER A 222 -12.91 14.09 -1.01
N THR A 223 -12.79 15.35 -0.58
CA THR A 223 -13.64 15.93 0.48
C THR A 223 -14.98 16.43 -0.08
N ASN A 224 -15.09 16.57 -1.40
CA ASN A 224 -16.30 17.03 -2.08
C ASN A 224 -17.08 15.83 -2.61
N TYR A 225 -18.16 15.47 -1.91
CA TYR A 225 -19.05 14.37 -2.28
C TYR A 225 -20.48 14.67 -1.81
N SER A 226 -21.48 14.20 -2.55
CA SER A 226 -22.89 14.33 -2.17
C SER A 226 -23.27 13.35 -1.06
N LEU A 227 -24.27 13.72 -0.25
CA LEU A 227 -24.80 12.85 0.81
C LEU A 227 -25.37 11.54 0.24
N GLU A 228 -25.97 11.60 -0.94
CA GLU A 228 -26.49 10.44 -1.67
C GLU A 228 -25.38 9.48 -2.06
N ASN A 229 -24.32 9.98 -2.70
CA ASN A 229 -23.14 9.18 -3.06
C ASN A 229 -22.49 8.54 -1.82
N HIS A 230 -22.40 9.31 -0.73
CA HIS A 230 -21.89 8.78 0.55
C HIS A 230 -22.77 7.65 1.10
N LYS A 231 -24.10 7.80 1.11
CA LYS A 231 -25.03 6.76 1.57
C LYS A 231 -24.94 5.50 0.70
N PHE A 232 -24.96 5.68 -0.63
CA PHE A 232 -24.82 4.59 -1.60
C PHE A 232 -23.58 3.74 -1.34
N TRP A 233 -22.41 4.36 -1.22
CA TRP A 233 -21.17 3.63 -0.95
C TRP A 233 -21.11 3.08 0.47
N ASN A 234 -21.67 3.76 1.46
CA ASN A 234 -21.69 3.25 2.83
C ASN A 234 -22.47 1.93 2.93
N ASP A 235 -23.58 1.79 2.22
CA ASP A 235 -24.36 0.55 2.21
C ASP A 235 -23.59 -0.60 1.55
N LEU A 236 -22.90 -0.33 0.43
CA LEU A 236 -22.01 -1.29 -0.22
C LEU A 236 -20.80 -1.64 0.65
N ASP A 237 -20.22 -0.66 1.34
CA ASP A 237 -19.07 -0.83 2.22
C ASP A 237 -19.42 -1.76 3.39
N GLN A 238 -20.61 -1.63 3.98
CA GLN A 238 -21.05 -2.52 5.07
C GLN A 238 -21.22 -3.97 4.60
N LYS A 239 -21.77 -4.16 3.39
CA LYS A 239 -21.90 -5.48 2.77
C LYS A 239 -20.53 -6.08 2.46
N ALA A 240 -19.64 -5.30 1.86
CA ALA A 240 -18.27 -5.71 1.55
C ALA A 240 -17.47 -6.05 2.81
N ASP A 241 -17.51 -5.19 3.84
CA ASP A 241 -16.88 -5.44 5.14
C ASP A 241 -17.36 -6.77 5.74
N SER A 242 -18.68 -7.01 5.72
CA SER A 242 -19.27 -8.27 6.23
C SER A 242 -18.80 -9.48 5.43
N HIS A 243 -18.75 -9.38 4.10
CA HIS A 243 -18.27 -10.44 3.21
C HIS A 243 -16.79 -10.76 3.46
N ILE A 244 -15.93 -9.74 3.50
CA ILE A 244 -14.48 -9.88 3.75
C ILE A 244 -14.23 -10.53 5.10
N LEU A 245 -14.91 -10.07 6.16
CA LEU A 245 -14.72 -10.61 7.51
C LEU A 245 -15.27 -12.03 7.65
N HIS A 246 -16.30 -12.40 6.87
CA HIS A 246 -16.76 -13.78 6.79
C HIS A 246 -15.73 -14.67 6.09
N GLN A 247 -15.19 -14.22 4.96
CA GLN A 247 -14.19 -14.96 4.18
C GLN A 247 -12.87 -15.11 4.94
N PHE A 248 -12.45 -14.08 5.70
CA PHE A 248 -11.21 -14.04 6.45
C PHE A 248 -11.43 -13.75 7.95
N PRO A 249 -11.84 -14.76 8.75
CA PRO A 249 -12.12 -14.58 10.18
C PRO A 249 -11.00 -13.94 11.00
N ARG A 250 -9.73 -14.12 10.59
CA ARG A 250 -8.56 -13.48 11.21
C ARG A 250 -8.64 -11.95 11.21
N LEU A 251 -9.22 -11.35 10.17
CA LEU A 251 -9.31 -9.90 10.03
C LEU A 251 -10.31 -9.28 11.02
N LYS A 252 -11.15 -10.09 11.68
CA LYS A 252 -12.04 -9.63 12.78
C LYS A 252 -11.27 -9.19 14.02
N THR A 253 -10.01 -9.59 14.14
CA THR A 253 -9.15 -9.26 15.27
C THR A 253 -8.00 -8.36 14.79
N PRO A 254 -8.25 -7.08 14.50
CA PRO A 254 -7.21 -6.15 14.09
C PRO A 254 -6.25 -5.84 15.26
N PRO A 255 -5.07 -5.25 14.98
CA PRO A 255 -4.18 -4.75 16.03
C PRO A 255 -4.91 -3.75 16.95
N THR A 256 -4.56 -3.75 18.24
CA THR A 256 -5.31 -2.98 19.25
C THR A 256 -5.02 -1.48 19.19
N LYS A 257 -3.80 -1.08 18.85
CA LYS A 257 -3.52 0.34 18.63
C LYS A 257 -4.03 0.69 17.24
N LYS A 258 -4.75 1.80 17.17
CA LYS A 258 -5.23 2.36 15.91
C LYS A 258 -4.23 3.38 15.40
N LEU A 259 -4.10 3.46 14.08
CA LEU A 259 -3.40 4.55 13.44
C LEU A 259 -4.11 5.86 13.82
N LEU A 260 -3.35 6.80 14.40
CA LEU A 260 -3.91 8.10 14.83
C LEU A 260 -4.13 9.05 13.66
N PHE A 261 -3.50 8.77 12.52
CA PHE A 261 -3.61 9.57 11.31
C PHE A 261 -4.63 8.95 10.34
N THR A 262 -5.69 9.68 10.07
CA THR A 262 -6.66 9.39 9.01
C THR A 262 -6.85 10.64 8.15
N GLN A 263 -7.38 10.46 6.95
CA GLN A 263 -7.72 11.56 6.06
C GLN A 263 -9.25 11.66 5.93
N PRO A 264 -9.85 12.87 6.01
CA PRO A 264 -11.30 13.06 5.90
C PRO A 264 -11.76 13.07 4.43
N ILE A 265 -11.35 12.07 3.66
CA ILE A 265 -11.65 11.93 2.23
C ILE A 265 -12.36 10.61 1.94
N THR A 266 -13.09 10.55 0.84
CA THR A 266 -13.62 9.29 0.32
C THR A 266 -12.49 8.32 -0.04
N PRO A 267 -12.71 6.99 0.05
CA PRO A 267 -11.75 6.03 -0.48
C PRO A 267 -11.63 6.11 -2.01
N MET A 268 -10.47 5.72 -2.53
CA MET A 268 -10.28 5.49 -3.96
C MET A 268 -11.14 4.30 -4.38
N ARG A 269 -11.93 4.50 -5.43
CA ARG A 269 -12.92 3.53 -5.91
C ARG A 269 -12.78 3.40 -7.42
N LEU A 270 -11.95 2.46 -7.84
CA LEU A 270 -11.78 2.13 -9.25
C LEU A 270 -12.19 0.69 -9.48
N TYR A 271 -13.05 0.46 -10.47
CA TYR A 271 -13.38 -0.88 -10.95
C TYR A 271 -12.11 -1.56 -11.45
N ARG A 272 -11.87 -2.78 -10.95
CA ARG A 272 -10.61 -3.53 -11.15
C ARG A 272 -9.35 -2.74 -10.79
N GLY A 273 -9.46 -1.67 -9.99
CA GLY A 273 -8.33 -0.78 -9.67
C GLY A 273 -7.87 0.12 -10.84
N VAL A 274 -8.66 0.22 -11.92
CA VAL A 274 -8.30 0.93 -13.17
C VAL A 274 -9.35 1.93 -13.61
N ALA A 275 -10.64 1.55 -13.71
CA ALA A 275 -11.66 2.37 -14.37
C ALA A 275 -12.64 3.04 -13.37
N PRO A 276 -13.22 4.21 -13.71
CA PRO A 276 -14.25 4.85 -12.89
C PRO A 276 -15.53 4.00 -12.82
N PRO A 277 -16.01 3.61 -11.63
CA PRO A 277 -17.12 2.67 -11.50
C PRO A 277 -18.43 3.20 -12.06
N GLY A 278 -18.71 4.50 -11.92
CA GLY A 278 -19.94 5.10 -12.48
C GLY A 278 -19.98 5.06 -14.01
N LEU A 279 -18.86 5.41 -14.66
CA LEU A 279 -18.75 5.33 -16.12
C LEU A 279 -18.79 3.87 -16.59
N THR A 280 -18.07 2.98 -15.91
CA THR A 280 -18.10 1.54 -16.25
C THR A 280 -19.50 0.96 -16.14
N ALA A 281 -20.24 1.25 -15.08
CA ALA A 281 -21.60 0.74 -14.89
C ALA A 281 -22.59 1.27 -15.94
N SER A 282 -22.32 2.42 -16.58
CA SER A 282 -23.18 2.99 -17.62
C SER A 282 -22.75 2.63 -19.05
N GLY A 283 -21.80 1.70 -19.22
CA GLY A 283 -21.26 1.35 -20.53
C GLY A 283 -20.21 2.33 -21.08
N ASP A 284 -19.82 3.37 -20.33
CA ASP A 284 -18.84 4.36 -20.77
C ASP A 284 -17.40 3.88 -20.46
N ARG A 285 -16.63 3.67 -21.53
CA ARG A 285 -15.25 3.18 -21.50
C ARG A 285 -14.19 4.25 -21.77
N SER A 286 -14.50 5.54 -21.55
CA SER A 286 -13.63 6.64 -22.00
C SER A 286 -12.44 6.99 -21.08
N LEU A 287 -12.39 6.46 -19.86
CA LEU A 287 -11.40 6.87 -18.86
C LEU A 287 -10.81 5.68 -18.10
N CYS A 288 -9.49 5.70 -17.92
CA CYS A 288 -8.76 4.75 -17.08
C CYS A 288 -7.68 5.48 -16.27
N PHE A 289 -7.37 4.94 -15.11
CA PHE A 289 -6.26 5.33 -14.24
C PHE A 289 -5.31 4.14 -14.08
N LEU A 290 -4.06 4.31 -14.48
CA LEU A 290 -3.04 3.28 -14.36
C LEU A 290 -2.17 3.54 -13.12
N LYS A 291 -1.81 2.45 -12.45
CA LYS A 291 -0.91 2.44 -11.29
C LYS A 291 -1.33 3.35 -10.12
N MET A 292 -2.63 3.50 -9.91
CA MET A 292 -3.21 4.11 -8.71
C MET A 292 -3.24 3.16 -7.51
N VAL A 293 -2.13 2.43 -7.31
CA VAL A 293 -1.95 1.50 -6.19
C VAL A 293 -0.47 1.40 -5.80
N HIS A 294 -0.21 1.41 -4.50
CA HIS A 294 1.08 1.00 -3.94
C HIS A 294 1.21 -0.53 -3.89
N CYS A 295 2.23 -1.06 -4.57
CA CYS A 295 2.61 -2.46 -4.51
C CYS A 295 4.13 -2.63 -4.64
N THR A 296 4.63 -3.83 -4.35
CA THR A 296 6.02 -4.25 -4.55
C THR A 296 6.31 -4.56 -6.03
N SER A 297 5.39 -5.23 -6.70
CA SER A 297 5.51 -5.71 -8.09
C SER A 297 5.00 -4.69 -9.12
N ASN A 298 5.62 -3.49 -9.14
CA ASN A 298 5.11 -2.35 -9.91
C ASN A 298 5.09 -2.57 -11.43
N LEU A 299 6.14 -3.17 -12.00
CA LEU A 299 6.26 -3.34 -13.45
C LEU A 299 5.26 -4.38 -13.97
N VAL A 300 5.12 -5.50 -13.25
CA VAL A 300 4.11 -6.54 -13.55
C VAL A 300 2.71 -5.92 -13.60
N LEU A 301 2.34 -5.18 -12.55
CA LEU A 301 1.01 -4.54 -12.51
C LEU A 301 0.85 -3.47 -13.59
N ALA A 302 1.90 -2.71 -13.89
CA ALA A 302 1.82 -1.66 -14.92
C ALA A 302 1.55 -2.27 -16.30
N GLU A 303 2.23 -3.36 -16.65
CA GLU A 303 2.04 -4.06 -17.92
C GLU A 303 0.66 -4.73 -18.00
N THR A 304 0.24 -5.47 -16.96
CA THR A 304 -1.08 -6.10 -16.93
C THR A 304 -2.21 -5.05 -16.97
N GLN A 305 -2.10 -3.97 -16.20
CA GLN A 305 -3.11 -2.90 -16.23
C GLN A 305 -3.11 -2.14 -17.56
N ALA A 306 -1.97 -1.99 -18.23
CA ALA A 306 -1.89 -1.33 -19.53
C ALA A 306 -2.65 -2.13 -20.61
N LEU A 307 -2.44 -3.45 -20.65
CA LEU A 307 -3.22 -4.32 -21.53
C LEU A 307 -4.71 -4.25 -21.19
N TRP A 308 -5.06 -4.20 -19.90
CA TRP A 308 -6.46 -4.21 -19.45
C TRP A 308 -7.15 -2.91 -19.81
N ALA A 309 -6.48 -1.79 -19.60
CA ALA A 309 -6.97 -0.49 -20.04
C ALA A 309 -7.10 -0.41 -21.56
N PHE A 310 -6.18 -0.98 -22.34
CA PHE A 310 -6.32 -1.02 -23.79
C PHE A 310 -7.60 -1.77 -24.20
N ALA A 311 -7.84 -2.97 -23.66
CA ALA A 311 -9.05 -3.73 -23.97
C ALA A 311 -10.32 -3.00 -23.48
N TYR A 312 -10.29 -2.43 -22.28
CA TYR A 312 -11.39 -1.64 -21.71
C TYR A 312 -11.77 -0.47 -22.61
N LEU A 313 -10.80 0.39 -22.98
CA LEU A 313 -11.02 1.58 -23.80
C LEU A 313 -11.53 1.26 -25.22
N ASN A 314 -11.31 0.02 -25.70
CA ASN A 314 -11.76 -0.45 -27.01
C ASN A 314 -13.00 -1.37 -26.94
N ASP A 315 -13.66 -1.43 -25.77
CA ASP A 315 -14.85 -2.24 -25.53
C ASP A 315 -14.66 -3.73 -25.89
N LYS A 316 -13.51 -4.28 -25.47
CA LYS A 316 -13.09 -5.67 -25.71
C LYS A 316 -13.15 -6.56 -24.46
N LEU A 317 -13.74 -6.07 -23.38
CA LEU A 317 -13.91 -6.81 -22.13
C LEU A 317 -15.38 -7.15 -21.94
N ASP A 318 -15.64 -8.39 -21.52
CA ASP A 318 -16.97 -8.82 -21.09
C ASP A 318 -17.17 -8.39 -19.63
N ILE A 319 -17.85 -7.25 -19.44
CA ILE A 319 -18.05 -6.64 -18.13
C ILE A 319 -19.51 -6.80 -17.74
N GLU A 320 -19.76 -7.41 -16.60
CA GLU A 320 -21.08 -7.44 -15.98
C GLU A 320 -21.37 -6.10 -15.28
N GLU A 321 -22.01 -5.14 -15.96
CA GLU A 321 -22.22 -3.78 -15.45
C GLU A 321 -22.93 -3.74 -14.08
N GLN A 322 -23.87 -4.66 -13.84
CA GLN A 322 -24.60 -4.77 -12.57
C GLN A 322 -23.68 -5.00 -11.35
N ASN A 323 -22.50 -5.61 -11.55
CA ASN A 323 -21.59 -6.01 -10.49
C ASN A 323 -20.47 -4.98 -10.24
N VAL A 324 -20.31 -3.98 -11.13
CA VAL A 324 -19.20 -3.01 -11.09
C VAL A 324 -19.06 -2.33 -9.74
N HIS A 325 -20.16 -1.84 -9.16
CA HIS A 325 -20.14 -1.16 -7.88
C HIS A 325 -19.82 -2.10 -6.71
N TRP A 326 -20.31 -3.35 -6.77
CA TRP A 326 -20.01 -4.37 -5.77
C TRP A 326 -18.51 -4.72 -5.77
N ASP A 327 -17.95 -5.04 -6.94
CA ASP A 327 -16.53 -5.40 -7.10
C ASP A 327 -15.60 -4.26 -6.67
N THR A 328 -16.00 -3.02 -6.98
CA THR A 328 -15.28 -1.81 -6.56
C THR A 328 -15.32 -1.63 -5.04
N ALA A 329 -16.48 -1.82 -4.42
CA ALA A 329 -16.61 -1.77 -2.96
C ALA A 329 -15.76 -2.87 -2.31
N LEU A 330 -15.85 -4.12 -2.78
CA LEU A 330 -15.09 -5.24 -2.25
C LEU A 330 -13.58 -4.98 -2.28
N THR A 331 -13.07 -4.51 -3.42
CA THR A 331 -11.65 -4.17 -3.60
C THR A 331 -11.20 -3.02 -2.68
N SER A 332 -11.94 -1.91 -2.68
CA SER A 332 -11.58 -0.73 -1.87
C SER A 332 -11.63 -1.02 -0.37
N ARG A 333 -12.54 -1.90 0.07
CA ARG A 333 -12.70 -2.27 1.48
C ARG A 333 -11.74 -3.33 1.96
N PHE A 334 -11.29 -4.22 1.09
CA PHE A 334 -10.33 -5.25 1.48
C PHE A 334 -9.06 -4.66 2.10
N GLY A 335 -8.51 -3.62 1.46
CA GLY A 335 -7.33 -2.92 1.94
C GLY A 335 -7.46 -2.39 3.39
N LYS A 336 -8.60 -1.78 3.72
CA LYS A 336 -8.90 -1.26 5.07
C LYS A 336 -8.71 -2.32 6.17
N TRP A 337 -9.17 -3.55 5.91
CA TRP A 337 -9.07 -4.64 6.87
C TRP A 337 -7.71 -5.34 6.83
N ARG A 338 -7.11 -5.46 5.65
CA ARG A 338 -5.84 -6.17 5.44
C ARG A 338 -4.62 -5.36 5.89
N TYR A 339 -4.67 -4.03 5.76
CA TYR A 339 -3.57 -3.11 6.03
C TYR A 339 -4.02 -1.94 6.94
N PRO A 340 -4.44 -2.20 8.20
CA PRO A 340 -5.02 -1.20 9.10
C PRO A 340 -4.04 -0.11 9.56
N TRP A 341 -2.74 -0.30 9.31
CA TRP A 341 -1.66 0.65 9.60
C TRP A 341 -1.06 1.29 8.33
N GLY A 342 -1.63 0.99 7.17
CA GLY A 342 -1.31 1.61 5.89
C GLY A 342 -2.26 2.75 5.53
N PHE A 343 -2.22 3.14 4.27
CA PHE A 343 -3.12 4.09 3.62
C PHE A 343 -4.35 3.41 2.99
N SER A 344 -4.41 2.07 3.04
CA SER A 344 -5.48 1.22 2.48
C SER A 344 -6.91 1.51 2.93
N GLN A 345 -7.12 2.38 3.91
CA GLN A 345 -8.45 2.90 4.23
C GLN A 345 -8.97 3.88 3.17
N TRP A 346 -8.09 4.64 2.50
CA TRP A 346 -8.49 5.64 1.52
C TRP A 346 -7.71 5.59 0.19
N TYR A 347 -6.57 4.89 0.12
CA TYR A 347 -5.86 4.59 -1.14
C TYR A 347 -5.49 3.12 -1.23
N PRO A 348 -5.56 2.46 -2.40
CA PRO A 348 -5.28 1.04 -2.51
C PRO A 348 -3.79 0.75 -2.26
N GLU A 349 -3.53 -0.22 -1.39
CA GLU A 349 -2.20 -0.82 -1.23
C GLU A 349 -2.32 -2.34 -1.16
N PHE A 350 -1.49 -3.03 -1.94
CA PHE A 350 -1.38 -4.49 -1.90
C PHE A 350 0.10 -4.88 -1.95
N VAL A 351 0.57 -5.50 -0.85
CA VAL A 351 1.97 -5.94 -0.70
C VAL A 351 2.10 -7.42 -1.09
N TYR A 352 1.13 -8.25 -0.69
CA TYR A 352 1.19 -9.70 -0.86
C TYR A 352 0.13 -10.24 -1.82
N ASP A 353 -0.57 -9.33 -2.50
CA ASP A 353 -1.76 -9.66 -3.29
C ASP A 353 -1.56 -9.30 -4.78
N ALA A 354 -0.35 -8.87 -5.16
CA ALA A 354 -0.02 -8.39 -6.49
C ALA A 354 -0.26 -9.44 -7.58
N VAL A 355 0.16 -10.69 -7.33
CA VAL A 355 0.00 -11.80 -8.28
C VAL A 355 -1.49 -12.16 -8.46
N PRO A 356 -2.26 -12.46 -7.39
CA PRO A 356 -3.70 -12.69 -7.53
C PRO A 356 -4.46 -11.54 -8.20
N TYR A 357 -4.06 -10.29 -7.93
CA TYR A 357 -4.64 -9.13 -8.60
C TYR A 357 -4.33 -9.12 -10.10
N ALA A 358 -3.09 -9.43 -10.50
CA ALA A 358 -2.74 -9.57 -11.91
C ALA A 358 -3.53 -10.71 -12.56
N ASP A 359 -3.62 -11.88 -11.92
CA ASP A 359 -4.40 -13.02 -12.41
C ASP A 359 -5.89 -12.70 -12.58
N MET A 360 -6.47 -11.87 -11.70
CA MET A 360 -7.85 -11.36 -11.88
C MET A 360 -7.98 -10.60 -13.21
N LEU A 361 -7.08 -9.64 -13.46
CA LEU A 361 -7.10 -8.90 -14.73
C LEU A 361 -6.84 -9.81 -15.93
N LEU A 362 -5.95 -10.78 -15.79
CA LEU A 362 -5.65 -11.74 -16.85
C LEU A 362 -6.82 -12.66 -17.18
N THR A 363 -7.61 -12.98 -16.17
CA THR A 363 -8.85 -13.77 -16.32
C THR A 363 -9.86 -13.01 -17.19
N ASP A 364 -9.98 -11.69 -17.04
CA ASP A 364 -10.87 -10.87 -17.85
C ASP A 364 -10.53 -10.92 -19.37
N PHE A 365 -9.31 -11.33 -19.77
CA PHE A 365 -8.95 -11.54 -21.19
C PHE A 365 -9.05 -12.99 -21.67
N GLY A 366 -9.25 -13.96 -20.78
CA GLY A 366 -9.19 -15.38 -21.11
C GLY A 366 -7.80 -15.91 -21.46
N VAL A 367 -6.73 -15.23 -21.02
CA VAL A 367 -5.33 -15.67 -21.23
C VAL A 367 -4.80 -16.49 -20.03
N ARG A 368 -3.60 -17.04 -20.17
CA ARG A 368 -2.96 -17.87 -19.14
C ARG A 368 -2.81 -17.12 -17.82
N ARG A 369 -2.97 -17.88 -16.74
CA ARG A 369 -2.82 -17.44 -15.35
C ARG A 369 -1.59 -18.08 -14.72
N TRP A 370 -1.14 -17.51 -13.63
CA TRP A 370 0.06 -17.95 -12.94
C TRP A 370 -0.26 -18.94 -11.82
N ARG A 371 0.60 -19.96 -11.66
CA ARG A 371 0.41 -21.07 -10.70
C ARG A 371 1.69 -21.52 -9.99
N GLU A 372 2.75 -20.73 -10.07
CA GLU A 372 4.03 -21.00 -9.38
C GLU A 372 4.06 -20.37 -7.98
N VAL A 373 4.65 -21.06 -7.02
CA VAL A 373 4.66 -20.67 -5.59
C VAL A 373 6.03 -20.79 -4.93
N PHE A 374 6.99 -21.39 -5.63
CA PHE A 374 8.37 -21.56 -5.17
C PHE A 374 9.33 -20.56 -5.83
N GLU A 375 8.94 -19.98 -6.96
CA GLU A 375 9.71 -18.96 -7.67
C GLU A 375 8.99 -17.61 -7.68
N GLY A 376 9.80 -16.56 -7.81
CA GLY A 376 9.35 -15.18 -7.75
C GLY A 376 8.97 -14.70 -9.13
N TYR A 377 7.80 -14.08 -9.22
CA TYR A 377 7.30 -13.56 -10.49
C TYR A 377 8.06 -12.32 -10.95
N SER A 378 8.30 -12.26 -12.25
CA SER A 378 9.03 -11.19 -12.91
C SER A 378 8.30 -10.75 -14.19
N VAL A 379 8.79 -9.66 -14.78
CA VAL A 379 8.30 -9.18 -16.08
C VAL A 379 8.53 -10.21 -17.19
N ARG A 380 9.51 -11.12 -17.06
CA ARG A 380 9.73 -12.18 -18.05
C ARG A 380 8.55 -13.13 -18.16
N ASP A 381 7.82 -13.31 -17.06
CA ASP A 381 6.67 -14.19 -17.01
C ASP A 381 5.45 -13.62 -17.75
N LEU A 382 5.47 -12.33 -18.09
CA LEU A 382 4.48 -11.67 -18.96
C LEU A 382 4.87 -11.73 -20.45
N TRP A 383 6.04 -12.24 -20.79
CA TRP A 383 6.46 -12.31 -22.19
C TRP A 383 5.46 -13.10 -23.05
N GLY A 384 5.12 -12.53 -24.21
CA GLY A 384 4.18 -13.12 -25.16
C GLY A 384 2.70 -12.90 -24.85
N ILE A 385 2.35 -12.27 -23.73
CA ILE A 385 0.94 -12.16 -23.30
C ILE A 385 0.06 -11.35 -24.27
N CYS A 386 0.63 -10.32 -24.91
CA CYS A 386 -0.08 -9.58 -25.96
C CYS A 386 -0.35 -10.46 -27.18
N GLY A 387 0.59 -11.33 -27.56
CA GLY A 387 0.40 -12.26 -28.68
C GLY A 387 -0.69 -13.28 -28.38
N GLU A 388 -0.65 -13.88 -27.19
CA GLU A 388 -1.69 -14.80 -26.72
C GLU A 388 -3.07 -14.14 -26.71
N TRP A 389 -3.15 -12.87 -26.27
CA TRP A 389 -4.41 -12.13 -26.32
C TRP A 389 -4.89 -11.89 -27.76
N VAL A 390 -4.00 -11.49 -28.67
CA VAL A 390 -4.36 -11.30 -30.09
C VAL A 390 -4.85 -12.60 -30.72
N GLU A 391 -4.20 -13.74 -30.44
CA GLU A 391 -4.64 -15.06 -30.89
C GLU A 391 -6.05 -15.39 -30.39
N ARG A 392 -6.31 -15.19 -29.09
CA ARG A 392 -7.64 -15.38 -28.48
C ARG A 392 -8.72 -14.51 -29.12
N GLN A 393 -8.40 -13.26 -29.43
CA GLN A 393 -9.33 -12.34 -30.11
C GLN A 393 -9.57 -12.74 -31.57
N GLY A 394 -8.56 -13.28 -32.25
CA GLY A 394 -8.66 -13.80 -33.62
C GLY A 394 -9.46 -15.10 -33.71
N GLU A 395 -9.31 -15.99 -32.73
CA GLU A 395 -10.12 -17.21 -32.59
C GLU A 395 -11.59 -16.89 -32.26
N GLY A 396 -11.84 -15.75 -31.59
CA GLY A 396 -13.18 -15.23 -31.26
C GLY A 396 -14.02 -14.74 -32.44
N GLY A 397 -13.48 -14.72 -33.67
CA GLY A 397 -14.28 -14.60 -34.91
C GLY A 397 -15.04 -15.89 -35.27
N VAL A 398 -14.67 -17.02 -34.66
CA VAL A 398 -15.41 -18.29 -34.73
C VAL A 398 -16.01 -18.54 -33.35
N SER A 399 -17.26 -18.10 -33.20
CA SER A 399 -18.17 -18.40 -32.10
C SER A 399 -17.88 -19.74 -31.40
N ARG A 400 -17.86 -19.70 -30.06
CA ARG A 400 -18.35 -20.76 -29.16
C ARG A 400 -18.57 -20.14 -27.76
N LEU A 401 -19.81 -20.11 -27.27
CA LEU A 401 -20.68 -21.19 -26.74
C LEU A 401 -20.41 -21.45 -25.27
#